data_AF-A0A6G1RMS9-F1
#
_entry.id   AF-A0A6G1RMS9-F1
#
_cell.length_a   1.000
_cell.length_b   1.000
_cell.length_c   1.000
_cell.angle_alpha   90.00
_cell.angle_beta   90.00
_cell.angle_gamma   90.00
#
_symmetry.space_group_name_H-M   'P 1'
#
loop_
_entity.id
_entity.type
_entity.pdbx_description
1 polymer ?
#
loop_
_entity_poly.entity_id
_entity_poly.type
_entity_poly.pdbx_seq_one_letter_code
_entity_poly.pdbx_strand_id
1 'polypeptide(L)'
;IPVKQLKNLNTVPSSKLLYHRLDLLGQPNACLHFKQLATLESPTVMLSAGSFSSPYEHLSQPETKRMVEHYTAYLSDNTRLIANPGLKFSVRNEVMATSHVTDEWMTQMEMSSLNSSIVRRYIATPNGVLRIYPGSLMDKAFDPTRRQWYLHAVANPGLITFTGPYLDVGGAGYVVTISHTVHSSSTQMSSGHSVAVMGIDFTLRYFYKVLMDLLPVCNQDGGNKIRCFIMEDRGYLVAHPTLIDPKGHAPVEQQHITHKEPLVANDILNHPNFVKKNLCNSFSDRTVQRFYKFNTSLVGDLTNLVHGSHCSKYRLTRIPGTNAFVGIVNETCDSLAFCACSMVDRLCLNCHRMEQNECECPCECPLEVNECTGNLTNAESRNPSCEVHQEPMTFTAIDPSLQDALPQCINTQCSQRTESGDCFGVLDCEWCMVDSDGKTHLDKSYCAPQKECFGGIVGAKSPYVDDLG
;
A
#
# COMPACT_ATOMS: atom_id res chain seq x y z
N ILE A 1 2.75 -2.32 27.59
CA ILE A 1 1.49 -1.54 27.43
C ILE A 1 0.35 -2.54 27.47
N PRO A 2 -0.66 -2.41 28.36
CA PRO A 2 -1.75 -3.38 28.41
C PRO A 2 -2.59 -3.26 27.14
N VAL A 3 -2.57 -4.30 26.30
CA VAL A 3 -3.44 -4.42 25.12
C VAL A 3 -4.88 -4.55 25.63
N LYS A 4 -5.71 -3.53 25.39
CA LYS A 4 -7.14 -3.60 25.71
C LYS A 4 -7.77 -4.69 24.83
N GLN A 5 -8.22 -5.76 25.46
CA GLN A 5 -8.84 -6.89 24.78
C GLN A 5 -10.29 -6.54 24.40
N LEU A 6 -10.70 -6.94 23.19
CA LEU A 6 -12.10 -6.87 22.79
C LEU A 6 -12.93 -7.78 23.71
N LYS A 7 -13.99 -7.22 24.31
CA LYS A 7 -14.92 -7.98 25.16
C LYS A 7 -15.59 -9.10 24.36
N ASN A 8 -15.98 -10.17 25.05
CA ASN A 8 -16.72 -11.29 24.44
C ASN A 8 -17.95 -10.77 23.69
N LEU A 9 -17.99 -11.01 22.39
CA LEU A 9 -19.17 -10.79 21.56
C LEU A 9 -19.98 -12.09 21.54
N ASN A 10 -21.20 -12.05 22.07
CA ASN A 10 -22.15 -13.17 22.03
C ASN A 10 -23.05 -13.13 20.78
N THR A 11 -22.63 -12.42 19.72
CA THR A 11 -23.40 -12.28 18.49
C THR A 11 -22.96 -13.33 17.48
N VAL A 12 -23.94 -14.02 16.88
CA VAL A 12 -23.71 -14.97 15.77
C VAL A 12 -23.20 -14.17 14.56
N PRO A 13 -22.12 -14.60 13.89
CA PRO A 13 -21.66 -13.90 12.69
C PRO A 13 -22.75 -13.98 11.62
N SER A 14 -23.06 -12.87 10.95
CA SER A 14 -24.11 -12.82 9.92
C SER A 14 -23.78 -13.66 8.68
N SER A 15 -22.50 -13.92 8.44
CA SER A 15 -21.99 -14.70 7.31
C SER A 15 -21.24 -15.96 7.74
N LYS A 16 -21.18 -16.93 6.82
CA LYS A 16 -20.35 -18.13 6.96
C LYS A 16 -18.87 -17.73 7.06
N LEU A 17 -18.19 -18.19 8.10
CA LEU A 17 -16.75 -18.00 8.24
C LEU A 17 -16.01 -18.83 7.18
N LEU A 18 -15.22 -18.17 6.33
CA LEU A 18 -14.32 -18.82 5.38
C LEU A 18 -12.87 -18.57 5.78
N TYR A 19 -12.07 -19.63 5.87
CA TYR A 19 -10.63 -19.53 6.08
C TYR A 19 -9.90 -19.34 4.74
N HIS A 20 -8.78 -18.61 4.72
CA HIS A 20 -8.10 -18.20 3.49
C HIS A 20 -7.56 -19.33 2.61
N ARG A 21 -7.36 -20.55 3.14
CA ARG A 21 -6.87 -21.73 2.40
C ARG A 21 -7.94 -22.34 1.48
N LEU A 22 -8.39 -21.54 0.51
CA LEU A 22 -9.39 -21.89 -0.49
C LEU A 22 -8.97 -23.11 -1.32
N ASP A 23 -7.66 -23.26 -1.54
CA ASP A 23 -7.00 -24.37 -2.21
C ASP A 23 -7.19 -25.71 -1.49
N LEU A 24 -7.16 -25.72 -0.15
CA LEU A 24 -7.31 -26.94 0.65
C LEU A 24 -8.76 -27.33 0.90
N LEU A 25 -9.63 -26.34 1.07
CA LEU A 25 -11.03 -26.57 1.41
C LEU A 25 -11.88 -26.89 0.17
N GLY A 26 -11.49 -26.41 -1.01
CA GLY A 26 -12.25 -26.50 -2.25
C GLY A 26 -13.50 -25.61 -2.18
N GLN A 27 -13.53 -24.53 -2.97
CA GLN A 27 -14.70 -23.67 -3.06
C GLN A 27 -15.43 -23.87 -4.41
N PRO A 28 -16.76 -24.09 -4.41
CA PRO A 28 -17.52 -24.31 -5.64
C PRO A 28 -17.54 -23.07 -6.56
N ASN A 29 -17.54 -21.87 -5.98
CA ASN A 29 -17.51 -20.60 -6.72
C ASN A 29 -16.15 -19.90 -6.58
N ALA A 30 -15.08 -20.66 -6.79
CA ALA A 30 -13.74 -20.10 -6.90
C ALA A 30 -13.58 -19.32 -8.21
N CYS A 31 -12.79 -18.26 -8.16
CA CYS A 31 -12.42 -17.44 -9.31
C CYS A 31 -11.00 -16.91 -9.12
N LEU A 32 -10.45 -16.27 -10.15
CA LEU A 32 -9.19 -15.54 -10.07
C LEU A 32 -9.46 -14.06 -9.87
N HIS A 33 -9.00 -13.50 -8.76
CA HIS A 33 -8.95 -12.06 -8.59
C HIS A 33 -7.55 -11.61 -8.96
N PHE A 34 -7.39 -11.12 -10.21
CA PHE A 34 -6.09 -10.93 -10.86
C PHE A 34 -5.34 -12.27 -11.00
N LYS A 35 -4.26 -12.44 -10.24
CA LYS A 35 -3.42 -13.64 -10.20
C LYS A 35 -3.68 -14.53 -8.98
N GLN A 36 -4.66 -14.18 -8.13
CA GLN A 36 -4.88 -14.84 -6.85
C GLN A 36 -6.16 -15.67 -6.82
N LEU A 37 -6.11 -16.86 -6.22
CA LEU A 37 -7.29 -17.69 -5.98
C LEU A 37 -8.20 -16.97 -4.99
N ALA A 38 -9.44 -16.76 -5.40
CA ALA A 38 -10.38 -15.93 -4.67
C ALA A 38 -11.83 -16.44 -4.77
N THR A 39 -12.72 -15.79 -4.03
CA THR A 39 -14.17 -15.99 -4.09
C THR A 39 -14.90 -14.70 -3.75
N LEU A 40 -16.02 -14.45 -4.43
CA LEU A 40 -16.94 -13.34 -4.13
C LEU A 40 -18.00 -13.72 -3.08
N GLU A 41 -18.08 -14.98 -2.67
CA GLU A 41 -19.13 -15.43 -1.74
C GLU A 41 -19.02 -14.82 -0.34
N SER A 42 -17.80 -14.62 0.16
CA SER A 42 -17.57 -14.05 1.48
C SER A 42 -16.11 -13.62 1.67
N PRO A 43 -15.84 -12.66 2.58
CA PRO A 43 -14.48 -12.36 3.01
C PRO A 43 -13.82 -13.57 3.68
N THR A 44 -12.54 -13.78 3.41
CA THR A 44 -11.75 -14.83 4.06
C THR A 44 -11.02 -14.30 5.29
N VAL A 45 -10.79 -15.19 6.26
CA VAL A 45 -9.94 -14.94 7.43
C VAL A 45 -8.61 -15.65 7.26
N MET A 46 -7.53 -14.89 7.44
CA MET A 46 -6.16 -15.38 7.56
C MET A 46 -5.62 -15.09 8.97
N LEU A 47 -4.88 -16.04 9.53
CA LEU A 47 -4.20 -15.89 10.81
C LEU A 47 -2.70 -15.89 10.54
N SER A 48 -2.04 -14.75 10.75
CA SER A 48 -0.58 -14.68 10.69
C SER A 48 0.05 -15.43 11.87
N ALA A 49 1.37 -15.65 11.81
CA ALA A 49 2.13 -16.29 12.88
C ALA A 49 1.90 -15.63 14.26
N GLY A 50 1.66 -14.32 14.27
CA GLY A 50 1.33 -13.55 15.48
C GLY A 50 0.04 -13.99 16.19
N SER A 51 -0.85 -14.73 15.53
CA SER A 51 -2.10 -15.25 16.11
C SER A 51 -1.90 -16.53 16.93
N PHE A 52 -0.75 -17.20 16.80
CA PHE A 52 -0.49 -18.49 17.42
C PHE A 52 0.29 -18.32 18.73
N SER A 53 0.10 -19.25 19.66
CA SER A 53 0.88 -19.32 20.90
C SER A 53 2.35 -19.67 20.62
N SER A 54 2.59 -20.41 19.54
CA SER A 54 3.92 -20.75 19.00
C SER A 54 4.01 -20.28 17.53
N PRO A 55 4.43 -19.02 17.28
CA PRO A 55 4.57 -18.50 15.91
C PRO A 55 5.54 -19.31 15.05
N TYR A 56 6.66 -19.76 15.64
CA TYR A 56 7.68 -20.56 14.95
C TYR A 56 7.13 -21.92 14.49
N GLU A 57 6.41 -22.62 15.37
CA GLU A 57 5.83 -23.92 15.02
C GLU A 57 4.83 -23.77 13.86
N HIS A 58 3.98 -22.74 13.92
CA HIS A 58 3.08 -22.42 12.82
C HIS A 58 3.88 -22.23 11.51
N LEU A 59 4.88 -21.35 11.47
CA LEU A 59 5.66 -21.10 10.24
C LEU A 59 6.44 -22.33 9.75
N SER A 60 6.91 -23.19 10.66
CA SER A 60 7.74 -24.36 10.32
C SER A 60 6.98 -25.53 9.69
N GLN A 61 5.67 -25.63 9.92
CA GLN A 61 4.84 -26.73 9.44
C GLN A 61 3.94 -26.28 8.28
N PRO A 62 3.66 -27.10 7.26
CA PRO A 62 2.64 -26.76 6.27
C PRO A 62 1.25 -26.80 6.92
N GLU A 63 0.34 -25.90 6.53
CA GLU A 63 -1.07 -26.10 6.93
C GLU A 63 -1.68 -27.21 6.08
N THR A 64 -2.32 -28.17 6.73
CA THR A 64 -3.05 -29.26 6.08
C THR A 64 -4.54 -29.00 6.09
N LYS A 65 -5.30 -29.65 5.19
CA LYS A 65 -6.77 -29.55 5.16
C LYS A 65 -7.40 -29.80 6.54
N ARG A 66 -6.95 -30.84 7.25
CA ARG A 66 -7.43 -31.18 8.60
C ARG A 66 -7.14 -30.07 9.62
N MET A 67 -5.97 -29.43 9.56
CA MET A 67 -5.64 -28.31 10.44
C MET A 67 -6.56 -27.12 10.15
N VAL A 68 -6.75 -26.78 8.88
CA VAL A 68 -7.62 -25.69 8.45
C VAL A 68 -9.08 -25.93 8.85
N GLU A 69 -9.59 -27.15 8.68
CA GLU A 69 -10.92 -27.55 9.15
C GLU A 69 -11.05 -27.40 10.67
N HIS A 70 -10.02 -27.77 11.42
CA HIS A 70 -10.00 -27.62 12.87
C HIS A 70 -9.95 -26.16 13.33
N TYR A 71 -9.16 -25.30 12.65
CA TYR A 71 -9.16 -23.84 12.87
C TYR A 71 -10.55 -23.26 12.60
N THR A 72 -11.13 -23.59 11.45
CA THR A 72 -12.46 -23.11 11.04
C THR A 72 -13.54 -23.53 12.03
N ALA A 73 -13.52 -24.81 12.45
CA ALA A 73 -14.46 -25.32 13.45
C ALA A 73 -14.33 -24.57 14.79
N TYR A 74 -13.12 -24.41 15.31
CA TYR A 74 -12.89 -23.68 16.57
C TYR A 74 -13.33 -22.22 16.52
N LEU A 75 -13.07 -21.52 15.41
CA LEU A 75 -13.42 -20.11 15.23
C LEU A 75 -14.93 -19.90 15.01
N SER A 76 -15.59 -20.84 14.35
CA SER A 76 -17.04 -20.82 14.09
C SER A 76 -17.89 -21.36 15.23
N ASP A 77 -17.29 -22.08 16.17
CA ASP A 77 -17.97 -22.66 17.32
C ASP A 77 -18.55 -21.54 18.20
N ASN A 78 -19.81 -21.66 18.62
CA ASN A 78 -20.43 -20.77 19.61
C ASN A 78 -20.59 -21.46 20.97
N THR A 79 -20.46 -22.78 21.02
CA THR A 79 -20.65 -23.60 22.24
C THR A 79 -19.44 -23.57 23.17
N ARG A 80 -18.26 -23.19 22.66
CA ARG A 80 -16.96 -23.23 23.33
C ARG A 80 -16.53 -24.64 23.76
N LEU A 81 -17.05 -25.66 23.08
CA LEU A 81 -16.72 -27.07 23.33
C LEU A 81 -15.50 -27.53 22.53
N ILE A 82 -15.17 -26.85 21.44
CA ILE A 82 -14.01 -27.22 20.62
C ILE A 82 -12.73 -26.73 21.30
N ALA A 83 -11.77 -27.65 21.46
CA ALA A 83 -10.47 -27.36 22.04
C ALA A 83 -9.70 -26.32 21.21
N ASN A 84 -8.98 -25.42 21.89
CA ASN A 84 -8.19 -24.40 21.21
C ASN A 84 -7.01 -25.03 20.45
N PRO A 85 -6.89 -24.83 19.13
CA PRO A 85 -5.87 -25.45 18.29
C PRO A 85 -4.50 -24.76 18.36
N GLY A 86 -4.17 -24.12 19.49
CA GLY A 86 -2.91 -23.40 19.71
C GLY A 86 -2.97 -21.89 19.43
N LEU A 87 -4.16 -21.31 19.24
CA LEU A 87 -4.34 -19.87 19.04
C LEU A 87 -4.21 -19.09 20.35
N LYS A 88 -3.78 -17.83 20.27
CA LYS A 88 -3.87 -16.91 21.39
C LYS A 88 -5.35 -16.72 21.77
N PHE A 89 -5.64 -16.58 23.06
CA PHE A 89 -7.02 -16.55 23.57
C PHE A 89 -7.87 -15.39 22.99
N SER A 90 -7.25 -14.29 22.55
CA SER A 90 -7.94 -13.12 21.97
C SER A 90 -8.40 -13.33 20.53
N VAL A 91 -7.77 -14.24 19.79
CA VAL A 91 -7.95 -14.39 18.34
C VAL A 91 -9.39 -14.73 17.97
N ARG A 92 -10.04 -15.63 18.72
CA ARG A 92 -11.44 -15.97 18.46
C ARG A 92 -12.36 -14.75 18.55
N ASN A 93 -12.16 -13.91 19.57
CA ASN A 93 -12.96 -12.69 19.76
C ASN A 93 -12.67 -11.66 18.66
N GLU A 94 -11.44 -11.57 18.18
CA GLU A 94 -11.04 -10.68 17.08
C GLU A 94 -11.63 -11.13 15.72
N VAL A 95 -11.61 -12.43 15.43
CA VAL A 95 -12.25 -13.01 14.24
C VAL A 95 -13.75 -12.75 14.23
N MET A 96 -14.39 -12.86 15.39
CA MET A 96 -15.81 -12.53 15.58
C MET A 96 -16.09 -11.03 15.50
N ALA A 97 -15.24 -10.18 16.09
CA ALA A 97 -15.43 -8.73 16.02
C ALA A 97 -15.33 -8.21 14.58
N THR A 98 -14.40 -8.76 13.80
CA THR A 98 -14.20 -8.35 12.40
C THR A 98 -15.28 -8.87 11.46
N SER A 99 -16.12 -9.84 11.85
CA SER A 99 -17.16 -10.38 10.95
C SER A 99 -18.26 -9.36 10.62
N HIS A 100 -18.47 -8.37 11.49
CA HIS A 100 -19.52 -7.33 11.34
C HIS A 100 -19.33 -6.42 10.12
N VAL A 101 -18.16 -6.42 9.48
CA VAL A 101 -17.91 -5.64 8.26
C VAL A 101 -18.37 -6.34 6.98
N THR A 102 -18.73 -7.62 7.06
CA THR A 102 -18.94 -8.48 5.89
C THR A 102 -20.09 -7.99 5.00
N ASP A 103 -21.28 -7.81 5.59
CA ASP A 103 -22.50 -7.47 4.84
C ASP A 103 -22.36 -6.10 4.17
N GLU A 104 -21.73 -5.14 4.86
CA GLU A 104 -21.45 -3.82 4.31
C GLU A 104 -20.48 -3.91 3.12
N TRP A 105 -19.38 -4.65 3.23
CA TRP A 105 -18.42 -4.76 2.14
C TRP A 105 -19.00 -5.44 0.89
N MET A 106 -19.78 -6.50 1.08
CA MET A 106 -20.45 -7.18 -0.01
C MET A 106 -21.48 -6.26 -0.68
N THR A 107 -22.31 -5.56 0.11
CA THR A 107 -23.28 -4.57 -0.39
C THR A 107 -22.58 -3.45 -1.18
N GLN A 108 -21.49 -2.89 -0.66
CA GLN A 108 -20.74 -1.84 -1.32
C GLN A 108 -20.05 -2.33 -2.61
N MET A 109 -19.67 -3.60 -2.71
CA MET A 109 -19.11 -4.15 -3.94
C MET A 109 -20.14 -4.17 -5.07
N GLU A 110 -21.40 -4.45 -4.75
CA GLU A 110 -22.47 -4.48 -5.75
C GLU A 110 -22.99 -3.08 -6.08
N MET A 111 -23.15 -2.22 -5.08
CA MET A 111 -23.88 -0.95 -5.21
C MET A 111 -22.99 0.28 -5.41
N SER A 112 -21.70 0.23 -5.03
CA SER A 112 -20.84 1.42 -5.09
C SER A 112 -20.38 1.71 -6.52
N SER A 113 -20.37 2.98 -6.90
CA SER A 113 -19.72 3.45 -8.13
C SER A 113 -18.20 3.21 -8.15
N LEU A 114 -17.59 2.92 -6.99
CA LEU A 114 -16.16 2.64 -6.84
C LEU A 114 -15.82 1.15 -6.97
N ASN A 115 -16.81 0.28 -7.20
CA ASN A 115 -16.59 -1.17 -7.28
C ASN A 115 -15.58 -1.58 -8.35
N SER A 116 -15.49 -0.81 -9.43
CA SER A 116 -14.55 -1.00 -10.52
C SER A 116 -13.18 -0.37 -10.27
N SER A 117 -12.93 0.24 -9.11
CA SER A 117 -11.64 0.88 -8.77
C SER A 117 -10.98 0.34 -7.51
N ILE A 118 -11.76 -0.30 -6.64
CA ILE A 118 -11.30 -0.82 -5.36
C ILE A 118 -10.82 -2.25 -5.54
N VAL A 119 -9.52 -2.45 -5.34
CA VAL A 119 -8.85 -3.74 -5.51
C VAL A 119 -9.31 -4.70 -4.42
N ARG A 120 -9.18 -4.30 -3.16
CA ARG A 120 -9.56 -5.12 -2.00
C ARG A 120 -9.93 -4.23 -0.80
N ARG A 121 -10.72 -4.79 0.11
CA ARG A 121 -11.01 -4.24 1.44
C ARG A 121 -10.51 -5.22 2.49
N TYR A 122 -9.90 -4.71 3.55
CA TYR A 122 -9.40 -5.56 4.61
C TYR A 122 -9.39 -4.88 5.97
N ILE A 123 -9.39 -5.71 7.01
CA ILE A 123 -9.25 -5.30 8.41
C ILE A 123 -8.27 -6.25 9.09
N ALA A 124 -7.29 -5.68 9.79
CA ALA A 124 -6.30 -6.44 10.53
C ALA A 124 -6.26 -6.05 12.00
N THR A 125 -6.07 -7.03 12.87
CA THR A 125 -5.93 -6.81 14.32
C THR A 125 -4.47 -6.90 14.76
N PRO A 126 -4.10 -6.35 15.93
CA PRO A 126 -2.74 -6.43 16.46
C PRO A 126 -2.22 -7.85 16.72
N ASN A 127 -3.10 -8.84 16.94
CA ASN A 127 -2.69 -10.25 17.05
C ASN A 127 -2.64 -10.94 15.68
N GLY A 128 -2.78 -10.20 14.58
CA GLY A 128 -2.50 -10.71 13.26
C GLY A 128 -3.65 -11.48 12.60
N VAL A 129 -4.88 -11.26 13.06
CA VAL A 129 -6.09 -11.67 12.32
C VAL A 129 -6.25 -10.71 11.15
N LEU A 130 -6.37 -11.24 9.93
CA LEU A 130 -6.69 -10.48 8.72
C LEU A 130 -8.00 -10.99 8.14
N ARG A 131 -8.97 -10.10 7.91
CA ARG A 131 -10.15 -10.39 7.11
C ARG A 131 -10.09 -9.57 5.84
N ILE A 132 -10.25 -10.20 4.68
CA ILE A 132 -10.05 -9.60 3.36
C ILE A 132 -11.17 -9.95 2.39
N TYR A 133 -11.57 -8.98 1.56
CA TYR A 133 -12.60 -9.10 0.54
C TYR A 133 -12.16 -8.46 -0.80
N PRO A 134 -12.37 -9.10 -1.97
CA PRO A 134 -12.83 -10.47 -2.19
C PRO A 134 -12.07 -11.51 -1.35
N GLY A 135 -12.74 -12.58 -0.94
CA GLY A 135 -12.10 -13.64 -0.16
C GLY A 135 -10.93 -14.21 -0.93
N SER A 136 -9.73 -14.23 -0.35
CA SER A 136 -8.47 -14.42 -1.09
C SER A 136 -7.52 -15.38 -0.38
N LEU A 137 -6.79 -16.19 -1.17
CA LEU A 137 -5.73 -17.06 -0.69
C LEU A 137 -4.46 -16.29 -0.33
N MET A 138 -4.21 -16.10 0.96
CA MET A 138 -3.01 -15.42 1.46
C MET A 138 -1.84 -16.39 1.71
N ASP A 139 -0.62 -15.91 1.52
CA ASP A 139 0.60 -16.59 1.96
C ASP A 139 0.61 -16.71 3.49
N LYS A 140 1.11 -17.85 3.99
CA LYS A 140 1.10 -18.17 5.41
C LYS A 140 2.00 -17.26 6.26
N ALA A 141 3.12 -16.82 5.70
CA ALA A 141 4.04 -15.92 6.38
C ALA A 141 3.56 -14.46 6.36
N PHE A 142 2.51 -14.13 5.60
CA PHE A 142 2.00 -12.77 5.51
C PHE A 142 1.60 -12.20 6.89
N ASP A 143 2.27 -11.13 7.32
CA ASP A 143 1.92 -10.41 8.54
C ASP A 143 1.33 -9.02 8.19
N PRO A 144 0.02 -8.80 8.36
CA PRO A 144 -0.59 -7.51 8.06
C PRO A 144 -0.06 -6.39 8.97
N THR A 145 0.39 -6.70 10.18
CA THR A 145 0.83 -5.71 11.17
C THR A 145 2.20 -5.11 10.85
N ARG A 146 2.94 -5.76 9.94
CA ARG A 146 4.25 -5.32 9.45
C ARG A 146 4.15 -4.55 8.12
N ARG A 147 2.97 -4.44 7.53
CA ARG A 147 2.77 -3.74 6.26
C ARG A 147 2.74 -2.23 6.45
N GLN A 148 3.22 -1.49 5.44
CA GLN A 148 3.31 -0.02 5.46
C GLN A 148 1.97 0.63 5.78
N TRP A 149 0.87 0.19 5.16
CA TRP A 149 -0.46 0.72 5.44
C TRP A 149 -0.90 0.56 6.89
N TYR A 150 -0.51 -0.53 7.54
CA TYR A 150 -0.84 -0.77 8.94
C TYR A 150 -0.03 0.17 9.84
N LEU A 151 1.29 0.20 9.63
CA LEU A 151 2.21 1.03 10.40
C LEU A 151 1.92 2.52 10.24
N HIS A 152 1.61 2.96 9.02
CA HIS A 152 1.25 4.35 8.72
C HIS A 152 -0.05 4.75 9.42
N ALA A 153 -1.08 3.90 9.39
CA ALA A 153 -2.34 4.18 10.08
C ALA A 153 -2.13 4.30 11.60
N VAL A 154 -1.36 3.37 12.20
CA VAL A 154 -1.05 3.40 13.63
C VAL A 154 -0.24 4.66 14.02
N ALA A 155 0.63 5.13 13.12
CA ALA A 155 1.39 6.37 13.30
C ALA A 155 0.53 7.65 13.14
N ASN A 156 -0.64 7.54 12.51
CA ASN A 156 -1.56 8.65 12.23
C ASN A 156 -2.97 8.35 12.80
N PRO A 157 -3.10 8.16 14.14
CA PRO A 157 -4.34 7.69 14.72
C PRO A 157 -5.49 8.68 14.51
N GLY A 158 -6.63 8.19 14.03
CA GLY A 158 -7.83 8.98 13.74
C GLY A 158 -7.78 9.80 12.45
N LEU A 159 -6.70 9.69 11.66
CA LEU A 159 -6.64 10.23 10.31
C LEU A 159 -6.92 9.15 9.27
N ILE A 160 -7.54 9.54 8.17
CA ILE A 160 -7.54 8.75 6.94
C ILE A 160 -6.11 8.78 6.38
N THR A 161 -5.44 7.64 6.38
CA THR A 161 -4.02 7.56 6.10
C THR A 161 -3.77 6.97 4.73
N PHE A 162 -3.18 7.77 3.86
CA PHE A 162 -2.66 7.38 2.56
C PHE A 162 -1.28 6.75 2.72
N THR A 163 -1.07 5.65 2.02
CA THR A 163 0.23 5.02 1.84
C THR A 163 0.58 5.12 0.36
N GLY A 164 1.79 5.61 0.05
CA GLY A 164 2.26 5.74 -1.32
C GLY A 164 2.29 4.39 -2.07
N PRO A 165 2.50 4.41 -3.38
CA PRO A 165 2.41 3.22 -4.21
C PRO A 165 3.36 2.11 -3.78
N TYR A 166 2.84 0.90 -3.66
CA TYR A 166 3.63 -0.32 -3.47
C TYR A 166 3.03 -1.46 -4.30
N LEU A 167 3.82 -2.50 -4.55
CA LEU A 167 3.38 -3.65 -5.33
C LEU A 167 2.41 -4.52 -4.51
N ASP A 168 1.19 -4.73 -5.01
CA ASP A 168 0.18 -5.58 -4.35
C ASP A 168 0.61 -7.05 -4.32
N VAL A 169 0.42 -7.72 -3.19
CA VAL A 169 0.75 -9.16 -3.05
C VAL A 169 -0.23 -10.06 -3.79
N GLY A 170 -1.43 -9.57 -4.07
CA GLY A 170 -2.49 -10.32 -4.75
C GLY A 170 -2.55 -10.11 -6.27
N GLY A 171 -1.51 -9.55 -6.88
CA GLY A 171 -1.36 -9.49 -8.34
C GLY A 171 -1.99 -8.28 -9.05
N ALA A 172 -2.50 -7.27 -8.33
CA ALA A 172 -3.20 -6.12 -8.93
C ALA A 172 -2.28 -5.05 -9.56
N GLY A 173 -0.97 -5.23 -9.48
CA GLY A 173 0.04 -4.23 -9.83
C GLY A 173 0.37 -3.30 -8.67
N TYR A 174 0.82 -2.08 -8.99
CA TYR A 174 1.05 -1.07 -7.97
C TYR A 174 -0.29 -0.51 -7.47
N VAL A 175 -0.43 -0.42 -6.14
CA VAL A 175 -1.65 0.06 -5.47
C VAL A 175 -1.32 1.18 -4.51
N VAL A 176 -2.30 2.04 -4.28
CA VAL A 176 -2.30 3.02 -3.20
C VAL A 176 -3.32 2.57 -2.16
N THR A 177 -2.90 2.53 -0.90
CA THR A 177 -3.80 2.15 0.21
C THR A 177 -4.28 3.35 0.98
N ILE A 178 -5.59 3.42 1.20
CA ILE A 178 -6.18 4.23 2.25
C ILE A 178 -6.43 3.34 3.47
N SER A 179 -6.01 3.80 4.65
CA SER A 179 -6.11 3.05 5.89
C SER A 179 -6.61 3.93 7.05
N HIS A 180 -7.24 3.32 8.05
CA HIS A 180 -7.76 4.03 9.22
C HIS A 180 -7.75 3.14 10.46
N THR A 181 -7.38 3.70 11.60
CA THR A 181 -7.37 3.00 12.89
C THR A 181 -8.78 2.85 13.47
N VAL A 182 -9.11 1.66 13.96
CA VAL A 182 -10.31 1.40 14.74
C VAL A 182 -9.95 1.45 16.22
N HIS A 183 -10.73 2.20 17.01
CA HIS A 183 -10.48 2.39 18.44
C HIS A 183 -11.63 1.79 19.27
N SER A 184 -11.31 1.31 20.47
CA SER A 184 -12.32 0.75 21.39
C SER A 184 -13.32 1.80 21.91
N SER A 185 -13.01 3.09 21.83
CA SER A 185 -13.88 4.20 22.22
C SER A 185 -13.52 5.44 21.39
N SER A 186 -14.55 6.22 21.02
CA SER A 186 -14.39 7.50 20.29
C SER A 186 -13.57 8.55 21.06
N THR A 187 -13.48 8.44 22.38
CA THR A 187 -12.72 9.38 23.22
C THR A 187 -11.21 9.10 23.27
N GLN A 188 -10.74 7.98 22.69
CA GLN A 188 -9.36 7.49 22.84
C GLN A 188 -8.69 7.21 21.49
N MET A 189 -8.52 8.27 20.68
CA MET A 189 -7.86 8.24 19.36
C MET A 189 -6.33 8.26 19.44
N SER A 190 -5.71 7.49 20.35
CA SER A 190 -4.25 7.36 20.43
C SER A 190 -3.79 5.99 19.91
N SER A 191 -2.57 5.90 19.39
CA SER A 191 -1.98 4.68 18.81
C SER A 191 -2.08 3.44 19.73
N GLY A 192 -1.86 3.61 21.05
CA GLY A 192 -1.95 2.53 22.05
C GLY A 192 -3.37 2.04 22.39
N HIS A 193 -4.41 2.58 21.74
CA HIS A 193 -5.81 2.21 21.94
C HIS A 193 -6.50 1.74 20.65
N SER A 194 -5.74 1.59 19.56
CA SER A 194 -6.23 0.95 18.35
C SER A 194 -6.43 -0.55 18.60
N VAL A 195 -7.59 -1.08 18.19
CA VAL A 195 -7.97 -2.50 18.29
C VAL A 195 -7.92 -3.21 16.95
N ALA A 196 -7.91 -2.46 15.84
CA ALA A 196 -7.74 -2.94 14.48
C ALA A 196 -7.35 -1.77 13.55
N VAL A 197 -6.89 -2.09 12.34
CA VAL A 197 -6.70 -1.15 11.23
C VAL A 197 -7.50 -1.66 10.05
N MET A 198 -8.32 -0.80 9.46
CA MET A 198 -8.99 -1.07 8.18
C MET A 198 -8.18 -0.46 7.04
N GLY A 199 -8.17 -1.14 5.90
CA GLY A 199 -7.50 -0.70 4.68
C GLY A 199 -8.33 -0.98 3.43
N ILE A 200 -8.15 -0.14 2.42
CA ILE A 200 -8.76 -0.24 1.10
C ILE A 200 -7.67 0.06 0.07
N ASP A 201 -7.47 -0.87 -0.86
CA ASP A 201 -6.54 -0.69 -1.96
C ASP A 201 -7.24 -0.14 -3.19
N PHE A 202 -6.62 0.86 -3.80
CA PHE A 202 -7.01 1.42 -5.07
C PHE A 202 -5.91 1.17 -6.10
N THR A 203 -6.31 1.02 -7.36
CA THR A 203 -5.36 0.99 -8.47
C THR A 203 -4.55 2.30 -8.52
N LEU A 204 -3.27 2.22 -8.89
CA LEU A 204 -2.35 3.37 -8.93
C LEU A 204 -2.94 4.61 -9.64
N ARG A 205 -3.65 4.38 -10.76
CA ARG A 205 -4.19 5.46 -11.60
C ARG A 205 -5.44 6.13 -11.06
N TYR A 206 -6.09 5.54 -10.06
CA TYR A 206 -7.37 6.04 -9.55
C TYR A 206 -7.26 7.46 -8.97
N PHE A 207 -6.29 7.71 -8.08
CA PHE A 207 -6.15 9.02 -7.46
C PHE A 207 -5.71 10.11 -8.43
N TYR A 208 -4.99 9.74 -9.50
CA TYR A 208 -4.69 10.68 -10.58
C TYR A 208 -5.96 11.07 -11.35
N LYS A 209 -6.83 10.11 -11.68
CA LYS A 209 -8.14 10.40 -12.24
C LYS A 209 -8.95 11.33 -11.34
N VAL A 210 -9.07 11.01 -10.05
CA VAL A 210 -9.78 11.86 -9.07
C VAL A 210 -9.21 13.28 -9.03
N LEU A 211 -7.89 13.42 -9.06
CA LEU A 211 -7.24 14.73 -9.07
C LEU A 211 -7.60 15.55 -10.30
N MET A 212 -7.58 14.94 -11.49
CA MET A 212 -7.94 15.60 -12.75
C MET A 212 -9.43 15.97 -12.80
N ASP A 213 -10.30 15.07 -12.34
CA ASP A 213 -11.75 15.25 -12.35
C ASP A 213 -12.18 16.38 -11.39
N LEU A 214 -11.51 16.52 -10.23
CA LEU A 214 -11.82 17.54 -9.22
C LEU A 214 -11.14 18.90 -9.49
N LEU A 215 -9.98 18.91 -10.14
CA LEU A 215 -9.21 20.12 -10.42
C LEU A 215 -8.96 20.28 -11.93
N PRO A 216 -9.93 20.83 -12.70
CA PRO A 216 -9.77 21.00 -14.14
C PRO A 216 -8.57 21.87 -14.54
N VAL A 217 -8.11 22.76 -13.66
CA VAL A 217 -6.90 23.58 -13.87
C VAL A 217 -5.65 22.73 -14.14
N CYS A 218 -5.61 21.49 -13.62
CA CYS A 218 -4.52 20.56 -13.84
C CYS A 218 -4.45 20.00 -15.26
N ASN A 219 -5.51 20.19 -16.07
CA ASN A 219 -5.62 19.66 -17.44
C ASN A 219 -5.64 20.76 -18.52
N GLN A 220 -5.51 22.05 -18.15
CA GLN A 220 -5.73 23.17 -19.09
C GLN A 220 -4.70 23.27 -20.23
N ASP A 221 -3.46 22.77 -20.03
CA ASP A 221 -2.36 22.83 -21.01
C ASP A 221 -1.79 21.43 -21.36
N GLY A 222 -2.60 20.37 -21.25
CA GLY A 222 -2.13 18.99 -21.37
C GLY A 222 -1.10 18.60 -20.30
N GLY A 223 -1.11 19.29 -19.15
CA GLY A 223 -0.19 19.07 -18.03
C GLY A 223 1.21 19.69 -18.19
N ASN A 224 1.48 20.45 -19.26
CA ASN A 224 2.84 20.90 -19.58
C ASN A 224 3.34 22.10 -18.74
N LYS A 225 2.45 22.98 -18.28
CA LYS A 225 2.82 24.16 -17.46
C LYS A 225 2.35 24.05 -16.03
N ILE A 226 1.15 23.50 -15.84
CA ILE A 226 0.56 23.27 -14.53
C ILE A 226 0.61 21.77 -14.26
N ARG A 227 1.42 21.38 -13.28
CA ARG A 227 1.47 20.02 -12.76
C ARG A 227 0.76 19.98 -11.42
N CYS A 228 -0.06 18.96 -11.23
CA CYS A 228 -0.74 18.73 -9.97
C CYS A 228 -0.36 17.37 -9.42
N PHE A 229 -0.29 17.27 -8.10
CA PHE A 229 0.03 16.02 -7.45
C PHE A 229 -0.64 15.87 -6.09
N ILE A 230 -0.70 14.63 -5.63
CA ILE A 230 -1.02 14.29 -4.24
C ILE A 230 0.20 13.58 -3.67
N MET A 231 0.63 13.97 -2.48
CA MET A 231 1.69 13.27 -1.72
C MET A 231 1.22 12.92 -0.31
N GLU A 232 1.74 11.83 0.23
CA GLU A 232 1.56 11.49 1.65
C GLU A 232 2.63 12.13 2.55
N ASP A 233 2.53 11.95 3.86
CA ASP A 233 3.32 12.66 4.86
C ASP A 233 4.77 12.20 5.00
N ARG A 234 5.21 11.20 4.24
CA ARG A 234 6.63 10.89 4.01
C ARG A 234 7.15 11.42 2.69
N GLY A 235 6.32 12.06 1.86
CA GLY A 235 6.68 12.70 0.58
C GLY A 235 6.59 11.82 -0.65
N TYR A 236 6.08 10.58 -0.54
CA TYR A 236 5.79 9.73 -1.68
C TYR A 236 4.52 10.19 -2.40
N LEU A 237 4.58 10.19 -3.73
CA LEU A 237 3.49 10.65 -4.57
C LEU A 237 2.40 9.58 -4.69
N VAL A 238 1.18 9.95 -4.36
CA VAL A 238 -0.04 9.14 -4.52
C VAL A 238 -0.68 9.37 -5.89
N ALA A 239 -0.54 10.58 -6.43
CA ALA A 239 -1.00 10.94 -7.77
C ALA A 239 -0.02 11.93 -8.38
N HIS A 240 0.48 11.65 -9.59
CA HIS A 240 1.38 12.51 -10.34
C HIS A 240 1.40 12.05 -11.81
N PRO A 241 1.56 12.95 -12.81
CA PRO A 241 1.58 12.56 -14.22
C PRO A 241 2.60 11.46 -14.55
N THR A 242 3.78 11.49 -13.92
CA THR A 242 4.81 10.46 -14.15
C THR A 242 4.47 9.09 -13.59
N LEU A 243 3.47 8.96 -12.69
CA LEU A 243 3.05 7.64 -12.19
C LEU A 243 2.14 6.92 -13.19
N ILE A 244 1.58 7.65 -14.16
CA ILE A 244 0.77 7.07 -15.24
C ILE A 244 1.54 6.96 -16.55
N ASP A 245 2.67 7.65 -16.68
CA ASP A 245 3.55 7.63 -17.84
C ASP A 245 4.26 6.26 -17.96
N PRO A 246 4.18 5.59 -19.12
CA PRO A 246 4.94 4.38 -19.43
C PRO A 246 6.45 4.49 -19.23
N LYS A 247 7.03 5.68 -19.31
CA LYS A 247 8.47 5.92 -19.08
C LYS A 247 8.80 6.24 -17.63
N GLY A 248 7.77 6.41 -16.79
CA GLY A 248 7.90 6.85 -15.40
C GLY A 248 8.08 5.73 -14.38
N HIS A 249 8.05 4.45 -14.81
CA HIS A 249 8.28 3.28 -13.95
C HIS A 249 9.68 3.32 -13.38
N ALA A 250 9.75 3.45 -12.08
CA ALA A 250 10.98 3.56 -11.34
C ALA A 250 10.81 2.95 -9.95
N PRO A 251 11.91 2.56 -9.27
CA PRO A 251 11.89 2.16 -7.87
C PRO A 251 11.09 3.13 -7.01
N VAL A 252 10.49 2.64 -5.93
CA VAL A 252 9.58 3.41 -5.05
C VAL A 252 10.23 4.72 -4.57
N GLU A 253 11.55 4.73 -4.35
CA GLU A 253 12.35 5.90 -3.96
C GLU A 253 12.29 7.02 -4.99
N GLN A 254 12.21 6.66 -6.27
CA GLN A 254 12.10 7.59 -7.39
C GLN A 254 10.67 8.11 -7.57
N GLN A 255 9.70 7.63 -6.78
CA GLN A 255 8.34 8.16 -6.73
C GLN A 255 8.15 9.21 -5.63
N HIS A 256 9.23 9.60 -4.95
CA HIS A 256 9.23 10.65 -3.94
C HIS A 256 9.27 12.05 -4.57
N ILE A 257 8.71 13.04 -3.88
CA ILE A 257 8.65 14.44 -4.34
C ILE A 257 10.03 15.02 -4.66
N THR A 258 11.08 14.62 -3.94
CA THR A 258 12.47 15.05 -4.19
C THR A 258 13.00 14.62 -5.56
N HIS A 259 12.47 13.54 -6.12
CA HIS A 259 12.87 13.06 -7.44
C HIS A 259 12.00 13.64 -8.55
N LYS A 260 10.67 13.65 -8.35
CA LYS A 260 9.71 14.05 -9.40
C LYS A 260 9.47 15.55 -9.48
N GLU A 261 9.67 16.29 -8.39
CA GLU A 261 9.45 17.75 -8.30
C GLU A 261 10.63 18.42 -7.56
N PRO A 262 11.87 18.34 -8.09
CA PRO A 262 13.09 18.75 -7.37
C PRO A 262 13.15 20.25 -7.05
N LEU A 263 12.58 21.13 -7.89
CA LEU A 263 12.49 22.58 -7.59
C LEU A 263 11.62 22.84 -6.35
N VAL A 264 10.48 22.17 -6.29
CA VAL A 264 9.54 22.27 -5.17
C VAL A 264 10.18 21.69 -3.92
N ALA A 265 10.78 20.51 -4.02
CA ALA A 265 11.45 19.87 -2.89
C ALA A 265 12.59 20.72 -2.30
N ASN A 266 13.44 21.31 -3.14
CA ASN A 266 14.51 22.21 -2.69
C ASN A 266 13.99 23.40 -1.90
N ASP A 267 12.89 24.04 -2.33
CA ASP A 267 12.30 25.15 -1.59
C ASP A 267 11.60 24.68 -0.30
N ILE A 268 10.82 23.59 -0.38
CA ILE A 268 10.06 23.04 0.76
C ILE A 268 10.97 22.75 1.97
N LEU A 269 12.21 22.30 1.74
CA LEU A 269 13.18 22.02 2.82
C LEU A 269 13.56 23.25 3.65
N ASN A 270 13.37 24.45 3.12
CA ASN A 270 13.63 25.70 3.82
C ASN A 270 12.48 26.13 4.74
N HIS A 271 11.28 25.53 4.62
CA HIS A 271 10.16 25.86 5.49
C HIS A 271 10.37 25.34 6.91
N PRO A 272 10.53 26.24 7.90
CA PRO A 272 10.75 25.82 9.28
C PRO A 272 9.49 25.10 9.80
N ASN A 273 9.70 24.00 10.51
CA ASN A 273 8.63 23.20 11.15
C ASN A 273 7.65 22.51 10.18
N PHE A 274 7.86 22.57 8.86
CA PHE A 274 7.00 21.88 7.91
C PHE A 274 7.55 20.50 7.53
N VAL A 275 8.83 20.40 7.19
CA VAL A 275 9.47 19.15 6.81
C VAL A 275 10.65 18.86 7.71
N LYS A 276 10.80 17.60 8.10
CA LYS A 276 11.93 17.12 8.89
C LYS A 276 12.58 15.94 8.21
N LYS A 277 13.90 15.99 8.08
CA LYS A 277 14.74 14.86 7.75
C LYS A 277 14.92 13.97 8.97
N ASN A 278 14.61 12.70 8.82
CA ASN A 278 14.74 11.69 9.87
C ASN A 278 15.64 10.55 9.40
N LEU A 279 16.15 9.82 10.39
CA LEU A 279 17.06 8.71 10.20
C LEU A 279 16.79 7.63 11.24
N CYS A 280 16.97 6.37 10.86
CA CYS A 280 16.78 5.22 11.73
C CYS A 280 17.74 4.09 11.40
N ASN A 281 17.98 3.18 12.34
CA ASN A 281 18.83 2.02 12.16
C ASN A 281 17.98 0.76 11.90
N SER A 282 18.18 0.12 10.74
CA SER A 282 17.72 -1.24 10.44
C SER A 282 18.85 -2.21 10.77
N PHE A 283 18.71 -2.95 11.88
CA PHE A 283 19.71 -3.94 12.30
C PHE A 283 19.61 -5.26 11.51
N SER A 284 18.43 -5.58 10.95
CA SER A 284 18.26 -6.75 10.08
C SER A 284 19.04 -6.58 8.78
N ASP A 285 18.93 -5.38 8.20
CA ASP A 285 19.48 -5.10 6.87
C ASP A 285 20.89 -4.49 6.99
N ARG A 286 21.31 -4.16 8.22
CA ARG A 286 22.52 -3.42 8.54
C ARG A 286 22.59 -2.10 7.76
N THR A 287 21.50 -1.34 7.76
CA THR A 287 21.42 -0.02 7.11
C THR A 287 20.94 1.09 8.05
N VAL A 288 21.40 2.31 7.78
CA VAL A 288 20.81 3.55 8.28
C VAL A 288 19.88 4.07 7.19
N GLN A 289 18.58 4.13 7.45
CA GLN A 289 17.59 4.61 6.49
C GLN A 289 17.32 6.10 6.72
N ARG A 290 17.37 6.90 5.66
CA ARG A 290 17.06 8.33 5.63
C ARG A 290 15.72 8.55 4.96
N PHE A 291 14.83 9.31 5.60
CA PHE A 291 13.49 9.57 5.10
C PHE A 291 12.96 10.92 5.59
N TYR A 292 11.83 11.34 5.03
CA TYR A 292 11.20 12.62 5.35
C TYR A 292 9.94 12.42 6.17
N LYS A 293 9.60 13.44 6.97
CA LYS A 293 8.29 13.56 7.62
C LYS A 293 7.79 14.99 7.44
N PHE A 294 6.67 15.12 6.76
CA PHE A 294 5.95 16.37 6.56
C PHE A 294 4.91 16.56 7.66
N ASN A 295 4.72 17.80 8.09
CA ASN A 295 3.87 18.16 9.19
C ASN A 295 2.39 18.21 8.75
N THR A 296 1.62 17.22 9.18
CA THR A 296 0.18 17.10 8.91
C THR A 296 -0.68 18.08 9.72
N SER A 297 -0.08 18.93 10.56
CA SER A 297 -0.78 20.01 11.27
C SER A 297 -0.64 21.37 10.56
N LEU A 298 -0.21 21.39 9.30
CA LEU A 298 -0.17 22.61 8.49
C LEU A 298 -1.56 23.28 8.43
N VAL A 299 -1.60 24.57 8.75
CA VAL A 299 -2.79 25.42 8.66
C VAL A 299 -2.61 26.38 7.49
N GLY A 300 -3.58 26.40 6.56
CA GLY A 300 -3.50 27.20 5.35
C GLY A 300 -2.67 26.55 4.24
N ASP A 301 -2.20 27.38 3.32
CA ASP A 301 -1.41 27.00 2.17
C ASP A 301 0.08 27.30 2.35
N LEU A 302 0.91 26.35 1.93
CA LEU A 302 2.34 26.56 1.75
C LEU A 302 2.57 27.10 0.34
N THR A 303 3.39 28.13 0.22
CA THR A 303 3.86 28.70 -1.05
C THR A 303 5.35 28.97 -0.94
N ASN A 304 6.01 29.25 -2.07
CA ASN A 304 7.46 29.46 -2.14
C ASN A 304 7.99 30.37 -1.01
N LEU A 305 8.98 29.90 -0.25
CA LEU A 305 9.64 30.70 0.80
C LEU A 305 10.82 31.48 0.25
N VAL A 306 11.72 30.79 -0.45
CA VAL A 306 12.96 31.39 -0.96
C VAL A 306 12.61 32.15 -2.24
N HIS A 307 12.86 33.46 -2.23
CA HIS A 307 12.60 34.35 -3.36
C HIS A 307 13.72 34.19 -4.42
N GLY A 308 13.89 32.97 -4.94
CA GLY A 308 15.08 32.54 -5.69
C GLY A 308 14.81 31.48 -6.76
N SER A 309 13.84 31.73 -7.63
CA SER A 309 13.77 31.40 -9.07
C SER A 309 12.30 31.56 -9.47
N HIS A 310 11.96 32.69 -10.10
CA HIS A 310 10.56 33.09 -10.33
C HIS A 310 9.76 32.16 -11.25
N CYS A 311 10.39 31.09 -11.75
CA CYS A 311 9.82 30.29 -12.81
C CYS A 311 9.08 29.03 -12.36
N SER A 312 9.23 28.57 -11.12
CA SER A 312 8.36 27.53 -10.54
C SER A 312 7.65 28.06 -9.30
N LYS A 313 6.35 28.25 -9.41
CA LYS A 313 5.49 28.67 -8.29
C LYS A 313 4.64 27.49 -7.86
N TYR A 314 4.62 27.19 -6.57
CA TYR A 314 3.78 26.12 -6.06
C TYR A 314 2.85 26.58 -4.96
N ARG A 315 1.74 25.87 -4.84
CA ARG A 315 0.82 25.95 -3.72
C ARG A 315 0.58 24.55 -3.22
N LEU A 316 0.85 24.31 -1.94
CA LEU A 316 0.62 23.04 -1.28
C LEU A 316 -0.42 23.23 -0.18
N THR A 317 -1.41 22.35 -0.11
CA THR A 317 -2.46 22.40 0.91
C THR A 317 -2.74 21.01 1.43
N ARG A 318 -2.89 20.89 2.75
CA ARG A 318 -3.27 19.63 3.38
C ARG A 318 -4.70 19.25 3.02
N ILE A 319 -4.94 17.97 2.73
CA ILE A 319 -6.30 17.41 2.63
C ILE A 319 -6.85 17.23 4.06
N PRO A 320 -7.95 17.91 4.44
CA PRO A 320 -8.47 17.83 5.80
C PRO A 320 -8.82 16.40 6.23
N GLY A 321 -8.47 16.04 7.48
CA GLY A 321 -8.74 14.71 8.03
C GLY A 321 -7.80 13.60 7.55
N THR A 322 -6.76 13.93 6.77
CA THR A 322 -5.82 12.93 6.23
C THR A 322 -4.36 13.27 6.55
N ASN A 323 -3.43 12.40 6.19
CA ASN A 323 -1.98 12.65 6.19
C ASN A 323 -1.46 13.19 4.84
N ALA A 324 -2.33 13.44 3.86
CA ALA A 324 -1.93 13.77 2.50
C ALA A 324 -2.05 15.28 2.19
N PHE A 325 -1.31 15.70 1.16
CA PHE A 325 -1.26 17.07 0.67
C PHE A 325 -1.52 17.10 -0.83
N VAL A 326 -2.23 18.11 -1.31
CA VAL A 326 -2.39 18.42 -2.74
C VAL A 326 -1.44 19.56 -3.09
N GLY A 327 -0.64 19.35 -4.13
CA GLY A 327 0.25 20.35 -4.70
C GLY A 327 -0.20 20.77 -6.09
N ILE A 328 -0.10 22.07 -6.38
CA ILE A 328 -0.22 22.64 -7.72
C ILE A 328 1.07 23.40 -7.99
N VAL A 329 1.73 23.08 -9.09
CA VAL A 329 3.00 23.67 -9.52
C VAL A 329 2.76 24.32 -10.88
N ASN A 330 3.11 25.59 -10.99
CA ASN A 330 3.14 26.33 -12.24
C ASN A 330 4.59 26.62 -12.61
N GLU A 331 5.08 25.89 -13.60
CA GLU A 331 6.44 26.02 -14.10
C GLU A 331 6.46 26.71 -15.47
N THR A 332 7.36 27.68 -15.61
CA THR A 332 7.46 28.59 -16.77
C THR A 332 8.85 28.59 -17.40
N CYS A 333 9.76 27.75 -16.92
CA CYS A 333 11.14 27.62 -17.39
C CYS A 333 11.54 26.14 -17.49
N ASP A 334 12.50 25.84 -18.37
CA ASP A 334 13.19 24.55 -18.39
C ASP A 334 14.42 24.62 -17.45
N SER A 335 14.18 24.75 -16.14
CA SER A 335 15.26 24.80 -15.16
C SER A 335 15.60 23.40 -14.66
N LEU A 336 16.86 23.01 -14.80
CA LEU A 336 17.38 21.75 -14.27
C LEU A 336 17.75 21.93 -12.79
N ALA A 337 16.82 21.62 -11.89
CA ALA A 337 17.16 21.36 -10.50
C ALA A 337 17.24 19.86 -10.24
N PHE A 338 18.17 19.48 -9.37
CA PHE A 338 18.35 18.10 -8.99
C PHE A 338 18.49 18.00 -7.48
N CYS A 339 17.87 16.97 -6.92
CA CYS A 339 18.17 16.49 -5.58
C CYS A 339 19.16 15.33 -5.71
N ALA A 340 20.05 15.16 -4.73
CA ALA A 340 21.00 14.05 -4.70
C ALA A 340 20.25 12.71 -4.56
N CYS A 341 20.09 11.99 -5.67
CA CYS A 341 19.29 10.77 -5.75
C CYS A 341 20.05 9.69 -6.53
N SER A 342 20.13 8.47 -5.98
CA SER A 342 20.58 7.31 -6.75
C SER A 342 19.52 6.94 -7.79
N MET A 343 19.97 6.62 -9.00
CA MET A 343 19.11 6.20 -10.11
C MET A 343 19.02 4.67 -10.24
N VAL A 344 19.85 3.93 -9.48
CA VAL A 344 20.08 2.51 -9.67
C VAL A 344 19.67 1.70 -8.44
N ASP A 345 19.95 2.22 -7.26
CA ASP A 345 19.76 1.54 -5.99
C ASP A 345 19.23 2.50 -4.92
N ARG A 346 19.16 2.00 -3.68
CA ARG A 346 18.73 2.78 -2.52
C ARG A 346 19.89 3.49 -1.84
N LEU A 347 21.13 3.42 -2.35
CA LEU A 347 22.29 3.93 -1.65
C LEU A 347 22.28 5.47 -1.65
N CYS A 348 22.56 6.08 -0.49
CA CYS A 348 22.78 7.52 -0.45
C CYS A 348 24.08 7.89 -1.17
N LEU A 349 24.06 8.96 -1.97
CA LEU A 349 25.26 9.47 -2.63
C LEU A 349 26.30 10.02 -1.64
N ASN A 350 25.88 10.43 -0.44
CA ASN A 350 26.76 10.85 0.65
C ASN A 350 26.24 10.37 2.01
N CYS A 351 26.94 9.40 2.60
CA CYS A 351 26.57 8.83 3.89
C CYS A 351 27.13 9.57 5.11
N HIS A 352 28.06 10.51 4.93
CA HIS A 352 28.74 11.18 6.04
C HIS A 352 28.06 12.48 6.50
N ARG A 353 27.25 13.10 5.63
CA ARG A 353 26.57 14.37 5.91
C ARG A 353 25.10 14.29 5.53
N MET A 354 24.24 14.90 6.34
CA MET A 354 22.79 15.00 6.13
C MET A 354 22.31 16.35 6.66
N GLU A 355 22.32 17.38 5.82
CA GLU A 355 21.82 18.71 6.22
C GLU A 355 20.33 18.85 5.92
N GLN A 356 19.62 19.60 6.77
CA GLN A 356 18.16 19.79 6.65
C GLN A 356 17.76 20.44 5.32
N ASN A 357 18.54 21.42 4.83
CA ASN A 357 18.19 22.22 3.65
C ASN A 357 18.77 21.68 2.34
N GLU A 358 19.70 20.72 2.39
CA GLU A 358 20.26 20.11 1.18
C GLU A 358 19.28 19.04 0.64
N CYS A 359 18.86 19.10 -0.62
CA CYS A 359 17.90 18.12 -1.11
C CYS A 359 18.55 16.78 -1.50
N GLU A 360 18.01 15.68 -0.96
CA GLU A 360 18.41 14.29 -1.29
C GLU A 360 17.16 13.39 -1.35
N CYS A 361 17.19 12.29 -2.10
CA CYS A 361 16.11 11.31 -2.05
C CYS A 361 16.16 10.48 -0.76
N PRO A 362 15.03 9.88 -0.32
CA PRO A 362 15.06 8.80 0.65
C PRO A 362 16.05 7.73 0.20
N CYS A 363 16.94 7.31 1.10
CA CYS A 363 18.06 6.45 0.78
C CYS A 363 18.59 5.73 2.02
N GLU A 364 19.48 4.78 1.81
CA GLU A 364 20.06 3.91 2.83
C GLU A 364 21.59 4.02 2.81
N CYS A 365 22.19 3.95 3.99
CA CYS A 365 23.64 3.92 4.19
C CYS A 365 24.04 2.66 4.95
N PRO A 366 25.24 2.11 4.75
CA PRO A 366 25.72 0.99 5.57
C PRO A 366 25.75 1.33 7.06
N LEU A 367 25.28 0.42 7.91
CA LEU A 367 25.39 0.50 9.36
C LEU A 367 26.53 -0.39 9.85
N GLU A 368 27.61 0.24 10.32
CA GLU A 368 28.77 -0.47 10.82
C GLU A 368 28.53 -1.01 12.24
N VAL A 369 28.27 -2.32 12.33
CA VAL A 369 28.14 -3.06 13.58
C VAL A 369 29.31 -4.02 13.76
N ASN A 370 29.80 -4.16 14.99
CA ASN A 370 30.77 -5.17 15.33
C ASN A 370 30.11 -6.56 15.26
N GLU A 371 30.60 -7.43 14.39
CA GLU A 371 29.93 -8.71 14.10
C GLU A 371 29.87 -9.66 15.30
N CYS A 372 30.84 -9.59 16.22
CA CYS A 372 30.89 -10.47 17.37
C CYS A 372 30.01 -9.99 18.54
N THR A 373 29.88 -8.67 18.71
CA THR A 373 29.19 -8.08 19.87
C THR A 373 27.82 -7.50 19.51
N GLY A 374 27.53 -7.28 18.22
CA GLY A 374 26.34 -6.57 17.74
C GLY A 374 26.31 -5.08 18.06
N ASN A 375 27.37 -4.54 18.69
CA ASN A 375 27.44 -3.15 19.08
C ASN A 375 27.78 -2.25 17.89
N LEU A 376 27.24 -1.03 17.89
CA LEU A 376 27.62 0.01 16.94
C LEU A 376 29.11 0.34 17.10
N THR A 377 29.83 0.38 15.99
CA THR A 377 31.25 0.76 15.97
C THR A 377 31.43 2.27 16.17
N ASN A 378 30.51 3.07 15.62
CA ASN A 378 30.49 4.53 15.73
C ASN A 378 29.34 4.98 16.64
N ALA A 379 29.69 5.71 17.71
CA ALA A 379 28.70 6.23 18.67
C ALA A 379 27.75 7.27 18.05
N GLU A 380 28.20 7.99 17.01
CA GLU A 380 27.40 8.95 16.25
C GLU A 380 26.29 8.29 15.41
N SER A 381 26.39 6.99 15.16
CA SER A 381 25.38 6.21 14.44
C SER A 381 24.23 5.73 15.36
N ARG A 382 24.10 6.30 16.56
CA ARG A 382 23.06 5.91 17.53
C ARG A 382 21.73 6.58 17.20
N ASN A 383 20.96 5.90 16.36
CA ASN A 383 19.67 6.37 15.87
C ASN A 383 18.51 5.52 16.42
N PRO A 384 17.27 6.02 16.40
CA PRO A 384 16.10 5.20 16.67
C PRO A 384 16.07 3.96 15.76
N SER A 385 15.56 2.83 16.25
CA SER A 385 15.33 1.67 15.39
C SER A 385 14.32 2.01 14.30
N CYS A 386 14.55 1.52 13.09
CA CYS A 386 13.57 1.64 12.02
C CYS A 386 12.28 0.92 12.38
N GLU A 387 11.19 1.32 11.73
CA GLU A 387 9.96 0.55 11.74
C GLU A 387 10.22 -0.86 11.23
N VAL A 388 9.38 -1.79 11.67
CA VAL A 388 9.59 -3.22 11.49
C VAL A 388 9.87 -3.55 10.03
N HIS A 389 10.98 -4.24 9.77
CA HIS A 389 11.36 -4.67 8.43
C HIS A 389 10.22 -5.47 7.79
N GLN A 390 9.86 -5.10 6.56
CA GLN A 390 8.87 -5.79 5.75
C GLN A 390 9.50 -7.07 5.21
N GLU A 391 8.88 -8.20 5.52
CA GLU A 391 9.30 -9.47 4.92
C GLU A 391 9.17 -9.41 3.39
N PRO A 392 10.06 -10.09 2.65
CA PRO A 392 9.98 -10.18 1.20
C PRO A 392 8.58 -10.61 0.76
N MET A 393 8.06 -9.94 -0.27
CA MET A 393 6.75 -10.31 -0.82
C MET A 393 6.86 -11.70 -1.43
N THR A 394 6.18 -12.66 -0.81
CA THR A 394 6.05 -14.02 -1.33
C THR A 394 4.68 -14.10 -2.01
N PHE A 395 4.68 -14.41 -3.30
CA PHE A 395 3.45 -14.57 -4.06
C PHE A 395 2.97 -16.01 -3.91
N THR A 396 1.70 -16.19 -3.57
CA THR A 396 1.13 -17.54 -3.47
C THR A 396 1.00 -18.12 -4.88
N ALA A 397 1.91 -19.03 -5.25
CA ALA A 397 1.84 -19.72 -6.52
C ALA A 397 0.57 -20.60 -6.57
N ILE A 398 -0.21 -20.45 -7.63
CA ILE A 398 -1.35 -21.31 -7.93
C ILE A 398 -0.88 -22.30 -8.99
N ASP A 399 -1.41 -23.53 -8.94
CA ASP A 399 -1.19 -24.50 -10.00
C ASP A 399 -1.63 -23.88 -11.35
N PRO A 400 -0.75 -23.82 -12.37
CA PRO A 400 -1.09 -23.26 -13.68
C PRO A 400 -2.35 -23.88 -14.31
N SER A 401 -2.60 -25.16 -14.07
CA SER A 401 -3.80 -25.84 -14.57
C SER A 401 -5.09 -25.30 -13.95
N LEU A 402 -5.03 -24.87 -12.68
CA LEU A 402 -6.14 -24.22 -12.00
C LEU A 402 -6.31 -22.77 -12.48
N GLN A 403 -5.21 -22.11 -12.83
CA GLN A 403 -5.23 -20.75 -13.35
C GLN A 403 -5.94 -20.65 -14.71
N ASP A 404 -5.72 -21.61 -15.60
CA ASP A 404 -6.38 -21.64 -16.91
C ASP A 404 -7.86 -22.09 -16.84
N ALA A 405 -8.23 -22.83 -15.80
CA ALA A 405 -9.58 -23.37 -15.63
C ALA A 405 -10.57 -22.39 -14.97
N LEU A 406 -10.09 -21.43 -14.18
CA LEU A 406 -10.92 -20.54 -13.38
C LEU A 406 -11.23 -19.22 -14.10
N PRO A 407 -12.48 -18.72 -14.04
CA PRO A 407 -12.83 -17.40 -14.57
C PRO A 407 -12.24 -16.28 -13.70
N GLN A 408 -12.07 -15.08 -14.27
CA GLN A 408 -11.79 -13.87 -13.48
C GLN A 408 -13.01 -13.52 -12.61
N CYS A 409 -12.77 -13.11 -11.36
CA CYS A 409 -13.82 -12.75 -10.41
C CYS A 409 -14.61 -11.53 -10.88
N ILE A 410 -13.92 -10.56 -11.51
CA ILE A 410 -14.51 -9.31 -11.97
C ILE A 410 -14.18 -9.16 -13.44
N ASN A 411 -15.19 -8.89 -14.27
CA ASN A 411 -15.01 -8.55 -15.67
C ASN A 411 -15.27 -7.06 -15.87
N THR A 412 -14.21 -6.30 -16.11
CA THR A 412 -14.25 -4.83 -16.25
C THR A 412 -14.41 -4.33 -17.68
N GLN A 413 -14.47 -5.25 -18.66
CA GLN A 413 -14.73 -4.97 -20.08
C GLN A 413 -13.82 -3.86 -20.64
N CYS A 414 -12.51 -3.92 -20.38
CA CYS A 414 -11.55 -2.87 -20.73
C CYS A 414 -11.65 -2.41 -22.20
N SER A 415 -11.78 -3.34 -23.14
CA SER A 415 -11.83 -3.05 -24.58
C SER A 415 -13.04 -2.21 -25.02
N GLN A 416 -14.08 -2.08 -24.19
CA GLN A 416 -15.24 -1.21 -24.48
C GLN A 416 -14.99 0.25 -24.09
N ARG A 417 -13.90 0.54 -23.37
CA ARG A 417 -13.54 1.88 -22.89
C ARG A 417 -12.67 2.55 -23.93
N THR A 418 -13.23 3.56 -24.61
CA THR A 418 -12.57 4.23 -25.73
C THR A 418 -11.74 5.45 -25.32
N GLU A 419 -11.92 5.94 -24.09
CA GLU A 419 -11.26 7.13 -23.58
C GLU A 419 -10.35 6.80 -22.38
N SER A 420 -9.22 7.51 -22.29
CA SER A 420 -8.24 7.31 -21.21
C SER A 420 -8.85 7.59 -19.83
N GLY A 421 -9.68 8.62 -19.71
CA GLY A 421 -10.38 8.99 -18.48
C GLY A 421 -11.33 7.90 -17.96
N ASP A 422 -11.88 7.07 -18.84
CA ASP A 422 -12.78 5.96 -18.49
C ASP A 422 -12.02 4.65 -18.25
N CYS A 423 -10.81 4.52 -18.78
CA CYS A 423 -9.91 3.39 -18.54
C CYS A 423 -9.16 3.55 -17.21
N PHE A 424 -8.77 4.77 -16.86
CA PHE A 424 -7.99 5.06 -15.66
C PHE A 424 -8.75 4.71 -14.39
N GLY A 425 -8.05 4.02 -13.50
CA GLY A 425 -8.59 3.65 -12.20
C GLY A 425 -9.51 2.43 -12.25
N VAL A 426 -9.64 1.75 -13.39
CA VAL A 426 -10.49 0.55 -13.52
C VAL A 426 -9.68 -0.72 -13.23
N LEU A 427 -10.25 -1.66 -12.46
CA LEU A 427 -9.61 -2.93 -12.13
C LEU A 427 -9.21 -3.68 -13.40
N ASP A 428 -7.98 -4.18 -13.41
CA ASP A 428 -7.38 -4.95 -14.51
C ASP A 428 -7.26 -4.19 -15.84
N CYS A 429 -7.64 -2.91 -15.92
CA CYS A 429 -7.55 -2.13 -17.15
C CYS A 429 -6.35 -1.18 -17.17
N GLU A 430 -5.70 -1.13 -18.32
CA GLU A 430 -4.52 -0.32 -18.60
C GLU A 430 -4.71 0.45 -19.92
N TRP A 431 -4.30 1.72 -19.92
CA TRP A 431 -4.32 2.55 -21.13
C TRP A 431 -3.01 2.40 -21.90
N CYS A 432 -3.07 1.75 -23.05
CA CYS A 432 -1.93 1.39 -23.87
C CYS A 432 -1.62 2.49 -24.86
N MET A 433 -0.38 2.96 -24.83
CA MET A 433 0.05 4.08 -25.66
C MET A 433 1.46 3.90 -26.23
N VAL A 434 2.20 2.88 -25.78
CA VAL A 434 3.55 2.53 -26.24
C VAL A 434 3.55 1.09 -26.73
N ASP A 435 4.22 0.84 -27.86
CA ASP A 435 4.39 -0.48 -28.46
C ASP A 435 5.34 -1.36 -27.62
N SER A 436 5.42 -2.64 -27.97
CA SER A 436 6.24 -3.68 -27.37
C SER A 436 7.75 -3.39 -27.28
N ASP A 437 8.24 -2.41 -28.03
CA ASP A 437 9.62 -1.92 -27.95
C ASP A 437 9.87 -0.98 -26.75
N GLY A 438 8.81 -0.59 -26.03
CA GLY A 438 8.85 0.34 -24.90
C GLY A 438 9.20 1.78 -25.28
N LYS A 439 9.18 2.12 -26.57
CA LYS A 439 9.65 3.44 -27.08
C LYS A 439 8.69 4.07 -28.08
N THR A 440 8.18 3.29 -29.01
CA THR A 440 7.36 3.78 -30.13
C THR A 440 5.94 4.01 -29.65
N HIS A 441 5.39 5.20 -29.92
CA HIS A 441 3.99 5.49 -29.61
C HIS A 441 3.07 4.76 -30.60
N LEU A 442 1.98 4.20 -30.08
CA LEU A 442 0.95 3.58 -30.91
C LEU A 442 0.21 4.63 -31.74
N ASP A 443 -0.12 4.29 -32.99
CA ASP A 443 -0.96 5.13 -33.85
C ASP A 443 -2.33 5.40 -33.23
N LYS A 444 -2.87 4.42 -32.49
CA LYS A 444 -4.12 4.52 -31.75
C LYS A 444 -3.96 3.91 -30.36
N SER A 445 -3.98 4.74 -29.34
CA SER A 445 -4.05 4.29 -27.95
C SER A 445 -5.40 3.64 -27.65
N TYR A 446 -5.42 2.67 -26.73
CA TYR A 446 -6.61 1.90 -26.40
C TYR A 446 -6.56 1.36 -24.96
N CYS A 447 -7.71 0.97 -24.42
CA CYS A 447 -7.81 0.34 -23.10
C CYS A 447 -7.77 -1.19 -23.22
N ALA A 448 -6.89 -1.84 -22.47
CA ALA A 448 -6.68 -3.29 -22.52
C ALA A 448 -6.49 -3.89 -21.12
N PRO A 449 -6.63 -5.22 -20.96
CA PRO A 449 -6.29 -5.90 -19.72
C PRO A 449 -4.79 -5.78 -19.36
N GLN A 450 -4.44 -5.83 -18.06
CA GLN A 450 -3.04 -5.74 -17.58
C GLN A 450 -2.13 -6.82 -18.18
N LYS A 451 -2.68 -8.00 -18.49
CA LYS A 451 -1.95 -9.12 -19.12
C LYS A 451 -1.51 -8.80 -20.56
N GLU A 452 -2.28 -8.00 -21.28
CA GLU A 452 -1.95 -7.58 -22.65
C GLU A 452 -1.01 -6.37 -22.64
N CYS A 453 -1.18 -5.50 -21.65
CA CYS A 453 -0.55 -4.20 -21.62
C CYS A 453 -0.34 -3.79 -20.17
N PHE A 454 0.91 -3.67 -19.77
CA PHE A 454 1.27 -3.34 -18.40
C PHE A 454 1.95 -1.98 -18.36
N GLY A 455 1.47 -1.10 -17.46
CA GLY A 455 2.07 0.22 -17.32
C GLY A 455 1.95 1.12 -18.55
N GLY A 456 1.02 0.80 -19.46
CA GLY A 456 0.79 1.49 -20.74
C GLY A 456 1.72 1.07 -21.90
N ILE A 457 2.47 -0.01 -21.73
CA ILE A 457 3.33 -0.64 -22.75
C ILE A 457 2.74 -1.99 -23.14
N VAL A 458 2.51 -2.21 -24.44
CA VAL A 458 1.99 -3.46 -24.99
C VAL A 458 2.98 -4.61 -24.74
N GLY A 459 2.51 -5.72 -24.19
CA GLY A 459 3.32 -6.92 -23.93
C GLY A 459 4.41 -6.73 -22.86
N ALA A 460 4.42 -5.62 -22.13
CA ALA A 460 5.37 -5.44 -21.04
C ALA A 460 5.15 -6.47 -19.93
N LYS A 461 6.26 -7.01 -19.44
CA LYS A 461 6.22 -8.00 -18.36
C LYS A 461 5.69 -7.37 -17.09
N SER A 462 4.84 -8.14 -16.41
CA SER A 462 4.38 -7.80 -15.08
C SER A 462 5.55 -7.81 -14.08
N PRO A 463 5.56 -6.93 -13.06
CA PRO A 463 6.57 -6.93 -11.99
C PRO A 463 6.49 -8.18 -11.09
N TYR A 464 5.44 -9.00 -11.25
CA TYR A 464 5.33 -10.30 -10.60
C TYR A 464 6.21 -11.32 -11.32
N VAL A 465 6.98 -12.09 -10.55
CA VAL A 465 7.96 -13.07 -11.05
C VAL A 465 7.24 -14.30 -11.63
N ASP A 466 6.54 -14.12 -12.74
CA ASP A 466 5.79 -15.20 -13.42
C ASP A 466 6.15 -15.36 -14.91
N ASP A 467 7.22 -14.72 -15.41
CA ASP A 467 7.67 -14.90 -16.80
C ASP A 467 9.09 -15.46 -16.91
N LEU A 468 9.42 -16.44 -16.04
CA LEU A 468 10.45 -17.44 -16.30
C LEU A 468 9.76 -18.70 -16.85
N GLY A 469 9.26 -18.55 -18.08
CA GLY A 469 9.14 -19.65 -19.04
C GLY A 469 10.29 -19.57 -20.02
#